data_AF-A0A7K9PX02-F1
#
_entry.id   AF-A0A7K9PX02-F1
#
_cell.length_a   1.000
_cell.length_b   1.000
_cell.length_c   1.000
_cell.angle_alpha   90.00
_cell.angle_beta   90.00
_cell.angle_gamma   90.00
#
_symmetry.space_group_name_H-M   'P 1'
#
loop_
_entity.id
_entity.type
_entity.pdbx_description
1 polymer ?
#
loop_
_entity_poly.entity_id
_entity_poly.type
_entity_poly.pdbx_seq_one_letter_code
_entity_poly.pdbx_strand_id
1 'polypeptide(L)'
;LLESPDPRITDPRRTWISFVHRPDDGNTSKRRCKGKDKKLRGLVGPPGPPGPQGPPGAPGAEVTREVLLQEFKEILKEAIERRAALVVSAHPSQLPPLLLALEEIPSQKRVEEAFHCKLKGQVVVDKKTLVELQNFQSPLAKGAFLRGSGLNLATGRFTAPVGGIYQFSANVHIDHSELKSKVQLRARDSVRVLICIESLCHRYTSLEVIAGLESNSKIFTIYVHGLLQLQ
;
A
#
# COMPACT_ATOMS: atom_id res chain seq x y z
N LEU A 1 37.27 -23.97 16.58
CA LEU A 1 36.43 -24.22 15.39
C LEU A 1 35.09 -24.74 15.88
N LEU A 2 34.13 -23.84 16.11
CA LEU A 2 32.75 -24.18 16.44
C LEU A 2 31.88 -23.55 15.36
N GLU A 3 31.34 -24.38 14.48
CA GLU A 3 30.49 -24.00 13.36
C GLU A 3 29.04 -23.92 13.87
N SER A 4 28.41 -22.76 13.70
CA SER A 4 26.98 -22.55 13.98
C SER A 4 26.12 -23.17 12.88
N PRO A 5 24.94 -23.76 13.19
CA PRO A 5 24.11 -24.37 12.17
C PRO A 5 23.42 -23.30 11.30
N ASP A 6 23.64 -23.38 10.00
CA ASP A 6 23.05 -22.55 8.94
C ASP A 6 21.50 -22.67 8.95
N PRO A 7 20.73 -21.58 8.87
CA PRO A 7 19.28 -21.66 8.77
C PRO A 7 18.89 -22.33 7.44
N ARG A 8 18.44 -23.58 7.54
CA ARG A 8 17.90 -24.36 6.41
C ARG A 8 16.87 -23.52 5.65
N ILE A 9 17.25 -23.04 4.47
CA ILE A 9 16.35 -22.40 3.51
C ILE A 9 15.30 -23.43 3.11
N THR A 10 14.10 -23.29 3.64
CA THR A 10 12.98 -24.17 3.33
C THR A 10 12.51 -23.89 1.90
N ASP A 11 12.60 -24.88 1.02
CA ASP A 11 12.13 -24.82 -0.36
C ASP A 11 10.65 -24.39 -0.42
N PRO A 12 10.34 -23.20 -0.99
CA PRO A 12 8.98 -22.65 -1.04
C PRO A 12 7.98 -23.58 -1.71
N ARG A 13 8.43 -24.36 -2.70
CA ARG A 13 7.58 -25.27 -3.45
C ARG A 13 7.15 -26.46 -2.60
N ARG A 14 8.07 -26.98 -1.77
CA ARG A 14 7.76 -28.06 -0.81
C ARG A 14 6.83 -27.59 0.30
N THR A 15 7.01 -26.38 0.80
CA THR A 15 6.12 -25.80 1.82
C THR A 15 4.71 -25.59 1.27
N TRP A 16 4.59 -25.12 0.03
CA TRP A 16 3.30 -24.95 -0.65
C TRP A 16 2.57 -26.29 -0.88
N ILE A 17 3.27 -27.30 -1.39
CA ILE A 17 2.70 -28.64 -1.59
C ILE A 17 2.24 -29.25 -0.26
N SER A 18 2.99 -29.07 0.83
CA SER A 18 2.58 -29.56 2.16
C SER A 18 1.38 -28.81 2.74
N PHE A 19 1.16 -27.55 2.34
CA PHE A 19 -0.02 -26.78 2.75
C PHE A 19 -1.27 -27.25 1.99
N VAL A 20 -1.16 -27.46 0.67
CA VAL A 20 -2.27 -27.89 -0.19
C VAL A 20 -2.72 -29.31 0.12
N HIS A 21 -1.80 -30.19 0.53
CA HIS A 21 -2.12 -31.58 0.88
C HIS A 21 -2.43 -31.82 2.36
N ARG A 22 -2.66 -30.78 3.17
CA ARG A 22 -3.17 -31.00 4.53
C ARG A 22 -4.54 -31.66 4.44
N PRO A 23 -4.75 -32.86 5.02
CA PRO A 23 -6.08 -33.39 5.20
C PRO A 23 -6.84 -32.47 6.17
N ASP A 24 -8.12 -32.29 5.90
CA ASP A 24 -9.01 -31.40 6.64
C ASP A 24 -9.38 -32.03 8.01
N ASP A 25 -8.39 -32.14 8.92
CA ASP A 25 -8.62 -32.53 10.31
C ASP A 25 -9.16 -31.34 11.11
N GLY A 26 -10.35 -30.91 10.74
CA GLY A 26 -11.14 -29.93 11.47
C GLY A 26 -12.02 -30.58 12.51
N ASN A 27 -11.51 -31.01 13.68
CA ASN A 27 -12.26 -30.83 14.93
C ASN A 27 -11.43 -31.06 16.21
N THR A 28 -11.67 -30.19 17.20
CA THR A 28 -11.23 -30.25 18.62
C THR A 28 -9.82 -29.75 19.00
N SER A 29 -9.63 -28.43 19.05
CA SER A 29 -8.82 -27.77 20.13
C SER A 29 -8.81 -26.23 20.06
N LYS A 30 -9.98 -25.58 19.94
CA LYS A 30 -10.06 -24.14 20.24
C LYS A 30 -10.24 -23.94 21.76
N ARG A 31 -9.12 -23.73 22.45
CA ARG A 31 -9.09 -23.17 23.82
C ARG A 31 -9.85 -21.83 23.82
N ARG A 32 -11.04 -21.83 24.40
CA ARG A 32 -11.85 -20.62 24.66
C ARG A 32 -11.21 -19.83 25.81
N CYS A 33 -10.58 -18.69 25.51
CA CYS A 33 -10.34 -17.65 26.50
C CYS A 33 -11.70 -17.04 26.90
N LYS A 34 -12.15 -17.27 28.15
CA LYS A 34 -13.36 -16.67 28.72
C LYS A 34 -13.10 -15.20 29.08
N GLY A 35 -13.45 -14.28 28.18
CA GLY A 35 -13.71 -12.88 28.53
C GLY A 35 -15.09 -12.77 29.19
N LYS A 36 -15.13 -12.28 30.43
CA LYS A 36 -16.38 -11.95 31.15
C LYS A 36 -16.90 -10.62 30.62
N ASP A 37 -17.85 -10.66 29.69
CA ASP A 37 -18.66 -9.50 29.35
C ASP A 37 -20.04 -9.53 30.03
N LYS A 38 -20.36 -8.40 30.65
CA LYS A 38 -21.55 -8.14 31.44
C LYS A 38 -22.78 -8.16 30.53
N LYS A 39 -23.73 -9.04 30.82
CA LYS A 39 -25.05 -9.10 30.15
C LYS A 39 -25.78 -7.76 30.31
N LEU A 40 -25.90 -7.01 29.23
CA LEU A 40 -27.01 -6.07 29.06
C LEU A 40 -28.26 -6.88 28.71
N ARG A 41 -29.33 -6.67 29.49
CA ARG A 41 -30.68 -7.14 29.17
C ARG A 41 -31.12 -6.46 27.89
N GLY A 42 -31.08 -7.19 26.79
CA GLY A 42 -31.85 -6.92 25.59
C GLY A 42 -32.65 -8.18 25.30
N LEU A 43 -33.97 -8.03 25.15
CA LEU A 43 -34.91 -9.12 24.86
C LEU A 43 -34.49 -9.82 23.56
N VAL A 44 -33.87 -10.99 23.68
CA VAL A 44 -33.63 -11.85 22.52
C VAL A 44 -34.97 -12.47 22.17
N GLY A 45 -35.62 -11.94 21.13
CA GLY A 45 -36.79 -12.57 20.53
C GLY A 45 -36.46 -14.00 20.08
N PRO A 46 -37.48 -14.85 19.89
CA PRO A 46 -37.26 -16.22 19.43
C PRO A 46 -36.42 -16.22 18.14
N PRO A 47 -35.55 -17.23 17.94
CA PRO A 47 -34.80 -17.37 16.69
C PRO A 47 -35.77 -17.26 15.52
N GLY A 48 -35.47 -16.37 14.57
CA GLY A 48 -36.27 -16.24 13.36
C GLY A 48 -36.32 -17.58 12.63
N PRO A 49 -37.44 -17.90 11.94
CA PRO A 49 -37.53 -19.12 11.17
C PRO A 49 -36.37 -19.20 10.16
N PRO A 50 -35.86 -20.40 9.84
CA PRO A 50 -34.86 -20.59 8.79
C PRO A 50 -35.34 -19.90 7.51
N GLY A 51 -34.49 -19.04 6.94
CA GLY A 51 -34.81 -18.37 5.68
C GLY A 51 -35.10 -19.40 4.58
N PRO A 52 -35.96 -19.07 3.61
CA PRO A 52 -36.22 -19.96 2.49
C PRO A 52 -34.92 -20.29 1.76
N GLN A 53 -34.80 -21.53 1.32
CA GLN A 53 -33.63 -21.98 0.55
C GLN A 53 -33.49 -21.12 -0.70
N GLY A 54 -32.31 -20.55 -0.92
CA GLY A 54 -32.03 -19.74 -2.10
C GLY A 54 -32.22 -20.55 -3.38
N PRO A 55 -32.55 -19.90 -4.51
CA PRO A 55 -32.71 -20.59 -5.78
C PRO A 55 -31.43 -21.35 -6.16
N PRO A 56 -31.54 -22.50 -6.87
CA PRO A 56 -30.39 -23.21 -7.38
C PRO A 56 -29.47 -22.28 -8.18
N GLY A 57 -28.17 -22.33 -7.90
CA GLY A 57 -27.18 -21.56 -8.65
C GLY A 57 -27.19 -21.94 -10.13
N ALA A 58 -26.89 -20.98 -11.01
CA ALA A 58 -26.78 -21.25 -12.44
C ALA A 58 -25.74 -22.38 -12.69
N PRO A 59 -25.98 -23.25 -13.68
CA PRO A 59 -25.01 -24.28 -14.04
C PRO A 59 -23.65 -23.64 -14.32
N GLY A 60 -22.59 -24.14 -13.68
CA GLY A 60 -21.24 -23.71 -13.97
C GLY A 60 -20.92 -23.98 -15.44
N ALA A 61 -20.23 -23.05 -16.11
CA ALA A 61 -19.83 -23.24 -17.50
C ALA A 61 -19.00 -24.54 -17.61
N GLU A 62 -19.51 -25.51 -18.37
CA GLU A 62 -18.80 -26.75 -18.66
C GLU A 62 -17.66 -26.45 -19.63
N VAL A 63 -16.52 -26.03 -19.09
CA VAL A 63 -15.32 -25.76 -19.88
C VAL A 63 -14.64 -27.11 -20.16
N THR A 64 -14.86 -27.65 -21.35
CA THR A 64 -14.20 -28.88 -21.79
C THR A 64 -12.72 -28.60 -22.14
N ARG A 65 -11.88 -29.63 -22.08
CA ARG A 65 -10.44 -29.52 -22.36
C ARG A 65 -10.17 -29.03 -23.78
N GLU A 66 -11.04 -29.40 -24.70
CA GLU A 66 -10.99 -29.08 -26.12
C GLU A 66 -11.21 -27.58 -26.34
N VAL A 67 -12.15 -26.97 -25.60
CA VAL A 67 -12.41 -25.52 -25.65
C VAL A 67 -11.19 -24.74 -25.15
N LEU A 68 -10.60 -25.15 -24.03
CA LEU A 68 -9.37 -24.53 -23.50
C LEU A 68 -8.19 -24.62 -24.47
N LEU A 69 -8.02 -25.78 -25.13
CA LEU A 69 -6.96 -25.96 -26.11
C LEU A 69 -7.21 -25.12 -27.37
N GLN A 70 -8.46 -24.91 -27.75
CA GLN A 70 -8.81 -24.06 -28.87
C GLN A 70 -8.55 -22.58 -28.56
N GLU A 71 -8.94 -22.11 -27.37
CA GLU A 71 -8.62 -20.76 -26.90
C GLU A 71 -7.11 -20.54 -26.82
N PHE A 72 -6.36 -21.52 -26.31
CA PHE A 72 -4.91 -21.46 -26.25
C PHE A 72 -4.27 -21.35 -27.64
N LYS A 73 -4.79 -22.09 -28.63
CA LYS A 73 -4.32 -22.00 -30.02
C LYS A 73 -4.57 -20.63 -30.63
N GLU A 74 -5.73 -20.03 -30.37
CA GLU A 74 -6.04 -18.67 -30.85
C GLU A 74 -5.13 -17.63 -30.19
N ILE A 75 -4.90 -17.72 -28.88
CA ILE A 75 -3.94 -16.84 -28.17
C ILE A 75 -2.53 -17.00 -28.75
N LEU A 76 -2.11 -18.23 -29.04
CA LEU A 76 -0.79 -18.51 -29.62
C LEU A 76 -0.67 -17.92 -31.04
N LYS A 77 -1.71 -18.08 -31.86
CA LYS A 77 -1.77 -17.54 -33.21
C LYS A 77 -1.70 -16.00 -33.20
N GLU A 78 -2.48 -15.35 -32.35
CA GLU A 78 -2.46 -13.90 -32.19
C GLU A 78 -1.08 -13.39 -31.73
N ALA A 79 -0.43 -14.10 -30.80
CA ALA A 79 0.91 -13.75 -30.34
C ALA A 79 1.99 -13.92 -31.44
N ILE A 80 1.84 -14.92 -32.31
CA ILE A 80 2.75 -15.15 -33.46
C ILE A 80 2.55 -14.06 -34.51
N GLU A 81 1.31 -13.71 -34.85
CA GLU A 81 0.99 -12.67 -35.83
C GLU A 81 1.50 -11.29 -35.38
N ARG A 82 1.34 -10.94 -34.10
CA ARG A 82 1.90 -9.72 -33.52
C ARG A 82 3.43 -9.66 -33.61
N ARG A 83 4.12 -10.80 -33.43
CA ARG A 83 5.59 -10.87 -33.61
C ARG A 83 6.00 -10.76 -35.07
N ALA A 84 5.28 -11.40 -35.99
CA ALA A 84 5.56 -11.33 -37.42
C ALA A 84 5.41 -9.90 -37.97
N ALA A 85 4.41 -9.15 -37.48
CA ALA A 85 4.23 -7.75 -37.83
C ALA A 85 5.40 -6.84 -37.39
N LEU A 86 6.07 -7.16 -36.28
CA LEU A 86 7.24 -6.41 -35.79
C LEU A 86 8.50 -6.65 -36.64
N VAL A 87 8.67 -7.87 -37.18
CA VAL A 87 9.83 -8.25 -38.01
C VAL A 87 9.88 -7.52 -39.35
N VAL A 88 8.73 -7.09 -39.89
CA VAL A 88 8.67 -6.36 -41.18
C VAL A 88 9.23 -4.92 -41.07
N SER A 89 9.42 -4.39 -39.86
CA SER A 89 9.90 -3.01 -39.65
C SER A 89 11.40 -2.88 -39.34
N ALA A 90 12.14 -3.97 -39.16
CA ALA A 90 13.53 -3.92 -38.71
C ALA A 90 14.51 -4.16 -39.87
N HIS A 91 15.36 -3.16 -40.13
CA HIS A 91 16.53 -3.23 -41.00
C HIS A 91 17.49 -4.37 -40.57
N PRO A 92 18.29 -4.96 -41.48
CA PRO A 92 19.09 -6.14 -41.19
C PRO A 92 20.36 -5.77 -40.39
N SER A 93 20.28 -5.79 -39.06
CA SER A 93 21.46 -5.72 -38.19
C SER A 93 21.81 -7.09 -37.61
N GLN A 94 23.08 -7.47 -37.81
CA GLN A 94 23.68 -8.80 -37.60
C GLN A 94 23.95 -9.15 -36.12
N LEU A 95 22.95 -9.16 -35.25
CA LEU A 95 23.13 -9.65 -33.87
C LEU A 95 22.20 -10.82 -33.53
N PRO A 96 22.67 -11.84 -32.77
CA PRO A 96 21.87 -13.01 -32.42
C PRO A 96 20.57 -12.63 -31.70
N PRO A 97 19.41 -13.19 -32.10
CA PRO A 97 18.08 -12.83 -31.56
C PRO A 97 17.93 -12.93 -30.04
N LEU A 98 18.79 -13.70 -29.38
CA LEU A 98 18.74 -13.92 -27.93
C LEU A 98 19.18 -12.68 -27.11
N LEU A 99 19.97 -11.76 -27.68
CA LEU A 99 20.34 -10.52 -26.99
C LEU A 99 19.26 -9.43 -27.11
N LEU A 100 18.56 -9.36 -28.24
CA LEU A 100 17.45 -8.43 -28.46
C LEU A 100 16.21 -8.77 -27.61
N ALA A 101 15.98 -10.07 -27.37
CA ALA A 101 14.87 -10.53 -26.51
C ALA A 101 15.05 -10.17 -25.02
N LEU A 102 16.28 -9.85 -24.59
CA LEU A 102 16.56 -9.38 -23.22
C LEU A 102 16.45 -7.85 -23.10
N GLU A 103 16.60 -7.10 -24.20
CA GLU A 103 16.42 -5.64 -24.23
C GLU A 103 14.93 -5.24 -24.28
N GLU A 104 14.05 -6.10 -24.79
CA GLU A 104 12.62 -5.82 -24.98
C GLU A 104 11.67 -6.60 -24.06
N ILE A 105 12.13 -7.07 -22.90
CA ILE A 105 11.18 -7.24 -21.78
C ILE A 105 10.78 -5.81 -21.43
N PRO A 106 9.51 -5.36 -21.62
CA PRO A 106 9.12 -4.01 -21.26
C PRO A 106 9.50 -3.85 -19.81
N SER A 107 10.54 -3.06 -19.56
CA SER A 107 11.25 -2.98 -18.30
C SER A 107 10.19 -2.77 -17.23
N GLN A 108 9.92 -3.85 -16.49
CA GLN A 108 8.90 -4.01 -15.46
C GLN A 108 8.43 -2.64 -14.94
N LYS A 109 7.31 -2.12 -15.48
CA LYS A 109 6.82 -0.72 -15.36
C LYS A 109 7.53 0.02 -14.22
N ARG A 110 8.66 0.66 -14.56
CA ARG A 110 9.48 1.31 -13.54
C ARG A 110 8.65 2.45 -12.98
N VAL A 111 8.51 2.51 -11.65
CA VAL A 111 7.90 3.68 -11.01
C VAL A 111 8.80 4.87 -11.36
N GLU A 112 8.31 5.81 -12.16
CA GLU A 112 9.08 6.97 -12.65
C GLU A 112 9.44 7.92 -11.50
N GLU A 113 8.45 8.27 -10.68
CA GLU A 113 8.62 9.16 -9.53
C GLU A 113 8.33 8.43 -8.23
N ALA A 114 9.31 8.41 -7.33
CA ALA A 114 9.13 7.85 -6.00
C ALA A 114 10.11 8.52 -5.06
N PHE A 115 9.63 9.00 -3.91
CA PHE A 115 10.50 9.64 -2.93
C PHE A 115 10.15 9.25 -1.50
N HIS A 116 11.16 9.29 -0.65
CA HIS A 116 11.07 9.20 0.78
C HIS A 116 11.94 10.30 1.38
N CYS A 117 11.35 11.19 2.16
CA CYS A 117 12.04 12.33 2.76
C CYS A 117 11.71 12.45 4.25
N LYS A 118 12.59 13.13 4.99
CA LYS A 118 12.44 13.44 6.41
C LYS A 118 12.83 14.89 6.66
N LEU A 119 12.18 15.55 7.62
CA LEU A 119 12.62 16.86 8.10
C LEU A 119 14.06 16.80 8.61
N LYS A 120 14.88 17.81 8.28
CA LYS A 120 16.25 17.94 8.78
C LYS A 120 16.30 18.14 10.30
N GLY A 121 15.29 18.79 10.86
CA GLY A 121 15.20 19.10 12.29
C GLY A 121 13.75 19.17 12.77
N GLN A 122 13.59 19.41 14.07
CA GLN A 122 12.28 19.66 14.67
C GLN A 122 11.79 21.06 14.29
N VAL A 123 10.47 21.22 14.14
CA VAL A 123 9.83 22.50 13.84
C VAL A 123 8.87 22.84 14.98
N VAL A 124 9.02 24.04 15.54
CA VAL A 124 8.12 24.55 16.58
C VAL A 124 6.92 25.18 15.88
N VAL A 125 5.71 24.80 16.31
CA VAL A 125 4.45 25.30 15.75
C VAL A 125 3.61 25.88 16.87
N ASP A 126 3.30 27.17 16.77
CA ASP A 126 2.49 27.86 17.77
C ASP A 126 1.01 27.47 17.69
N LYS A 127 0.30 27.60 18.81
CA LYS A 127 -1.15 27.38 18.85
C LYS A 127 -1.86 28.27 17.83
N LYS A 128 -2.87 27.70 17.16
CA LYS A 128 -3.71 28.39 16.17
C LYS A 128 -2.94 28.93 14.96
N THR A 129 -1.77 28.36 14.65
CA THR A 129 -1.03 28.68 13.44
C THR A 129 -1.10 27.54 12.43
N LEU A 130 -0.91 27.88 11.16
CA LEU A 130 -0.67 26.93 10.08
C LEU A 130 0.75 27.14 9.60
N VAL A 131 1.53 26.06 9.53
CA VAL A 131 2.94 26.11 9.14
C VAL A 131 3.15 25.12 8.00
N GLU A 132 3.66 25.61 6.88
CA GLU A 132 4.13 24.76 5.78
C GLU A 132 5.52 24.21 6.15
N LEU A 133 5.62 22.88 6.22
CA LEU A 133 6.86 22.21 6.57
C LEU A 133 7.87 22.32 5.42
N GLN A 134 9.13 22.63 5.75
CA GLN A 134 10.22 22.85 4.80
C GLN A 134 11.51 22.22 5.33
N ASN A 135 12.60 22.31 4.55
CA ASN A 135 13.93 21.83 4.92
C ASN A 135 13.97 20.31 5.16
N PHE A 136 13.56 19.54 4.15
CA PHE A 136 13.66 18.08 4.14
C PHE A 136 15.05 17.61 3.68
N GLN A 137 15.31 16.33 3.93
CA GLN A 137 16.48 15.60 3.46
C GLN A 137 16.08 14.19 3.02
N SER A 138 16.88 13.61 2.13
CA SER A 138 16.80 12.17 1.83
C SER A 138 17.38 11.39 3.01
N PRO A 139 16.62 10.46 3.63
CA PRO A 139 17.14 9.66 4.73
C PRO A 139 18.21 8.70 4.21
N LEU A 140 19.31 8.55 4.94
CA LEU A 140 20.37 7.57 4.62
C LEU A 140 20.01 6.14 5.06
N ALA A 141 18.76 5.90 5.46
CA ALA A 141 18.31 4.62 6.00
C ALA A 141 18.08 3.59 4.88
N LYS A 142 18.29 2.31 5.20
CA LYS A 142 17.99 1.20 4.30
C LYS A 142 16.52 1.24 3.89
N GLY A 143 16.24 1.27 2.58
CA GLY A 143 14.90 1.37 2.04
C GLY A 143 14.40 2.81 1.82
N ALA A 144 15.20 3.83 2.13
CA ALA A 144 14.94 5.17 1.61
C ALA A 144 15.22 5.21 0.10
N PHE A 145 14.42 5.98 -0.62
CA PHE A 145 14.53 6.13 -2.07
C PHE A 145 14.25 7.57 -2.44
N LEU A 146 14.98 8.05 -3.45
CA LEU A 146 14.68 9.30 -4.13
C LEU A 146 14.90 9.02 -5.62
N ARG A 147 13.81 8.99 -6.36
CA ARG A 147 13.75 8.69 -7.78
C ARG A 147 12.95 9.77 -8.47
N GLY A 148 13.48 10.22 -9.60
CA GLY A 148 12.95 11.36 -10.33
C GLY A 148 13.46 12.67 -9.76
N SER A 149 12.95 13.77 -10.32
CA SER A 149 13.34 15.13 -9.95
C SER A 149 12.15 15.97 -9.48
N GLY A 150 10.97 15.37 -9.32
CA GLY A 150 9.75 16.11 -8.97
C GLY A 150 9.77 16.70 -7.56
N LEU A 151 10.50 16.10 -6.61
CA LEU A 151 10.55 16.58 -5.22
C LEU A 151 11.66 17.63 -4.99
N ASN A 152 11.26 18.82 -4.57
CA ASN A 152 12.16 19.82 -4.02
C ASN A 152 12.31 19.63 -2.49
N LEU A 153 13.47 19.16 -2.05
CA LEU A 153 13.75 18.92 -0.62
C LEU A 153 13.79 20.20 0.23
N ALA A 154 14.15 21.35 -0.34
CA ALA A 154 14.22 22.60 0.41
C ALA A 154 12.81 23.08 0.78
N THR A 155 11.87 23.04 -0.18
CA THR A 155 10.49 23.53 0.02
C THR A 155 9.51 22.44 0.45
N GLY A 156 9.85 21.15 0.28
CA GLY A 156 8.94 20.03 0.51
C GLY A 156 7.89 19.83 -0.59
N ARG A 157 7.97 20.60 -1.68
CA ARG A 157 6.99 20.54 -2.77
C ARG A 157 7.36 19.49 -3.80
N PHE A 158 6.37 18.69 -4.17
CA PHE A 158 6.47 17.75 -5.28
C PHE A 158 5.72 18.28 -6.49
N THR A 159 6.36 18.30 -7.64
CA THR A 159 5.77 18.59 -8.95
C THR A 159 5.68 17.29 -9.73
N ALA A 160 4.46 16.87 -10.05
CA ALA A 160 4.23 15.71 -10.88
C ALA A 160 4.75 15.98 -12.31
N PRO A 161 5.66 15.15 -12.86
CA PRO A 161 6.13 15.32 -14.25
C PRO A 161 5.07 14.90 -15.27
N VAL A 162 4.12 14.06 -14.87
CA VAL A 162 3.03 13.55 -15.71
C VAL A 162 1.74 13.57 -14.90
N GLY A 163 0.64 13.99 -15.51
CA GLY A 163 -0.68 13.92 -14.89
C GLY A 163 -1.07 12.47 -14.54
N GLY A 164 -1.62 12.25 -13.35
CA GLY A 164 -1.95 10.92 -12.89
C GLY A 164 -2.36 10.84 -11.42
N ILE A 165 -2.53 9.61 -10.92
CA ILE A 165 -2.85 9.34 -9.51
C ILE A 165 -1.56 9.00 -8.78
N TYR A 166 -1.27 9.77 -7.74
CA TYR A 166 -0.08 9.64 -6.92
C TYR A 166 -0.47 9.23 -5.50
N GLN A 167 0.30 8.31 -4.92
CA GLN A 167 0.12 7.89 -3.53
C GLN A 167 1.04 8.68 -2.62
N PHE A 168 0.47 9.32 -1.60
CA PHE A 168 1.21 10.07 -0.59
C PHE A 168 1.04 9.43 0.78
N SER A 169 2.10 9.51 1.57
CA SER A 169 2.08 9.08 2.97
C SER A 169 3.04 9.91 3.81
N ALA A 170 2.65 10.25 5.03
CA ALA A 170 3.47 10.98 5.98
C ALA A 170 3.26 10.46 7.40
N ASN A 171 4.36 10.24 8.11
CA ASN A 171 4.38 9.98 9.55
C ASN A 171 4.91 11.23 10.26
N VAL A 172 4.06 11.89 11.03
CA VAL A 172 4.42 13.13 11.74
C VAL A 172 4.44 12.87 13.23
N HIS A 173 5.63 13.00 13.84
CA HIS A 173 5.81 12.88 15.28
C HIS A 173 5.63 14.26 15.93
N ILE A 174 4.71 14.35 16.90
CA ILE A 174 4.35 15.58 17.58
C ILE A 174 4.69 15.46 19.05
N ASP A 175 5.58 16.33 19.53
CA ASP A 175 5.83 16.56 20.96
C ASP A 175 5.00 17.76 21.42
N HIS A 176 4.14 17.55 22.41
CA HIS A 176 3.32 18.60 23.01
C HIS A 176 3.56 18.74 24.52
N SER A 177 4.71 18.25 25.01
CA SER A 177 5.08 18.26 26.42
C SER A 177 5.13 19.66 27.02
N GLU A 178 5.72 20.63 26.32
CA GLU A 178 5.73 22.05 26.72
C GLU A 178 4.34 22.66 26.80
N LEU A 179 3.45 22.23 25.90
CA LEU A 179 2.10 22.75 25.83
C LEU A 179 1.28 22.29 27.03
N LYS A 180 1.43 21.02 27.41
CA LYS A 180 0.82 20.44 28.61
C LYS A 180 1.30 21.06 29.90
N SER A 181 2.61 21.37 30.00
CA SER A 181 3.18 21.90 31.24
C SER A 181 2.81 23.36 31.47
N LYS A 182 2.72 24.16 30.40
CA LYS A 182 2.42 25.60 30.48
C LYS A 182 0.93 25.92 30.43
N VAL A 183 0.11 25.11 29.77
CA VAL A 183 -1.31 25.40 29.52
C VAL A 183 -2.16 24.13 29.62
N GLN A 184 -3.30 24.21 30.33
CA GLN A 184 -4.25 23.11 30.36
C GLN A 184 -4.89 22.91 28.98
N LEU A 185 -4.58 21.79 28.34
CA LEU A 185 -5.18 21.40 27.06
C LEU A 185 -6.67 21.13 27.23
N ARG A 186 -7.46 21.64 26.30
CA ARG A 186 -8.90 21.38 26.26
C ARG A 186 -9.17 20.15 25.41
N ALA A 187 -10.27 19.45 25.71
CA ALA A 187 -10.74 18.30 24.92
C ALA A 187 -11.07 18.61 23.44
N ARG A 188 -11.04 19.90 23.05
CA ARG A 188 -11.25 20.35 21.66
C ARG A 188 -9.96 20.80 20.97
N ASP A 189 -8.84 20.85 21.70
CA ASP A 189 -7.57 21.23 21.10
C ASP A 189 -7.10 20.09 20.21
N SER A 190 -6.87 20.37 18.94
CA SER A 190 -6.50 19.37 17.94
C SER A 190 -5.39 19.88 17.03
N VAL A 191 -4.68 18.95 16.43
CA VAL A 191 -3.71 19.19 15.36
C VAL A 191 -4.28 18.61 14.07
N ARG A 192 -4.18 19.40 12.99
CA ARG A 192 -4.55 19.00 11.64
C ARG A 192 -3.26 18.86 10.84
N VAL A 193 -3.06 17.70 10.20
CA VAL A 193 -1.93 17.45 9.31
C VAL A 193 -2.48 17.25 7.91
N LEU A 194 -1.94 18.00 6.96
CA LEU A 194 -2.43 18.02 5.59
C LEU A 194 -1.30 17.85 4.57
N ILE A 195 -1.61 17.19 3.45
CA ILE A 195 -0.80 17.18 2.22
C ILE A 195 -1.65 17.84 1.14
N CYS A 196 -1.22 19.00 0.63
CA CYS A 196 -2.06 19.86 -0.20
C CYS A 196 -1.52 20.03 -1.61
N ILE A 197 -2.43 20.17 -2.58
CA ILE A 197 -2.14 20.57 -3.94
C ILE A 197 -2.08 22.11 -3.96
N GLU A 198 -0.99 22.68 -4.47
CA GLU A 198 -0.83 24.14 -4.63
C GLU A 198 -1.07 24.97 -3.36
N SER A 199 -0.80 24.41 -2.17
CA SER A 199 -1.15 25.02 -0.86
C SER A 199 -2.65 25.26 -0.64
N LEU A 200 -3.52 24.74 -1.50
CA LEU A 200 -4.97 24.76 -1.33
C LEU A 200 -5.38 23.55 -0.49
N CYS A 201 -5.53 23.76 0.81
CA CYS A 201 -5.84 22.70 1.78
C CYS A 201 -7.34 22.59 2.09
N HIS A 202 -8.18 22.56 1.06
CA HIS A 202 -9.64 22.41 1.18
C HIS A 202 -10.16 21.27 0.30
N ARG A 203 -11.47 21.01 0.34
CA ARG A 203 -12.16 19.90 -0.37
C ARG A 203 -11.46 19.41 -1.65
N TYR A 204 -11.19 18.10 -1.68
CA TYR A 204 -10.61 17.36 -2.81
C TYR A 204 -9.19 17.76 -3.26
N THR A 205 -8.60 18.82 -2.70
CA THR A 205 -7.25 19.28 -3.02
C THR A 205 -6.24 18.97 -1.91
N SER A 206 -6.62 18.15 -0.92
CA SER A 206 -5.72 17.73 0.15
C SER A 206 -6.07 16.39 0.78
N LEU A 207 -5.06 15.68 1.26
CA LEU A 207 -5.22 14.64 2.27
C LEU A 207 -5.20 15.30 3.66
N GLU A 208 -6.11 14.91 4.54
CA GLU A 208 -6.23 15.52 5.87
C GLU A 208 -6.44 14.44 6.95
N VAL A 209 -5.74 14.60 8.07
CA VAL A 209 -6.03 13.88 9.32
C VAL A 209 -6.04 14.86 10.47
N ILE A 210 -7.02 14.70 11.36
CA ILE A 210 -7.19 15.50 12.57
C ILE A 210 -6.99 14.59 13.78
N ALA A 211 -6.14 15.00 14.71
CA ALA A 211 -5.91 14.29 15.97
C ALA A 211 -6.07 15.24 17.16
N GLY A 212 -6.72 14.76 18.22
CA GLY A 212 -6.84 15.46 19.50
C GLY A 212 -5.51 15.51 20.26
N LEU A 213 -5.29 16.59 21.00
CA LEU A 213 -4.09 16.81 21.83
C LEU A 213 -4.25 16.24 23.26
N GLU A 214 -5.41 15.73 23.63
CA GLU A 214 -5.74 15.22 24.97
C GLU A 214 -5.07 13.89 25.34
N SER A 215 -4.31 13.28 24.41
CA SER A 215 -3.54 12.06 24.67
C SER A 215 -2.70 12.21 25.94
N ASN A 216 -2.60 11.19 26.80
CA ASN A 216 -1.74 11.24 27.99
C ASN A 216 -0.24 11.18 27.66
N SER A 217 0.13 10.70 26.47
CA SER A 217 1.52 10.62 26.01
C SER A 217 2.11 12.02 25.82
N LYS A 218 3.42 12.19 26.01
CA LYS A 218 4.12 13.45 25.69
C LYS A 218 4.31 13.62 24.18
N ILE A 219 4.57 12.51 23.51
CA ILE A 219 4.80 12.41 22.08
C ILE A 219 3.76 11.45 21.49
N PHE A 220 3.19 11.81 20.35
CA PHE A 220 2.33 10.93 19.58
C PHE A 220 2.62 11.09 18.08
N THR A 221 2.13 10.14 17.28
CA THR A 221 2.36 10.11 15.83
C THR A 221 1.02 10.22 15.10
N ILE A 222 0.97 11.10 14.11
CA ILE A 222 -0.14 11.17 13.15
C ILE A 222 0.34 10.54 11.85
N TYR A 223 -0.45 9.62 11.31
CA TYR A 223 -0.23 9.01 10.00
C TYR A 223 -1.25 9.55 9.01
N VAL A 224 -0.78 10.17 7.93
CA VAL A 224 -1.60 10.62 6.80
C VAL A 224 -1.24 9.76 5.61
N HIS A 225 -2.24 9.20 4.93
CA HIS A 225 -2.06 8.41 3.72
C HIS A 225 -3.27 8.54 2.80
N GLY A 226 -3.02 8.52 1.50
CA GLY A 226 -4.09 8.51 0.51
C GLY A 226 -3.57 8.71 -0.91
N LEU A 227 -4.52 8.88 -1.82
CA LEU A 227 -4.27 9.11 -3.24
C LEU A 227 -4.64 10.55 -3.58
N LEU A 228 -3.82 11.22 -4.38
CA LEU A 228 -4.10 12.53 -4.95
C LEU A 228 -3.96 12.45 -6.48
N GLN A 229 -4.93 13.01 -7.19
CA GLN A 229 -4.83 13.19 -8.63
C GLN A 229 -4.11 14.52 -8.89
N LEU A 230 -3.00 14.46 -9.63
CA LEU A 230 -2.18 15.61 -10.01
C LEU A 230 -2.21 15.77 -11.53
N GLN A 231 -2.08 17.01 -12.00
CA GLN A 231 -2.09 17.38 -13.42
C GLN A 231 -0.83 18.16 -13.78
#